data_AF-A0AAW2S5T1-F1
#
_entry.id   AF-A0AAW2S5T1-F1
#
_cell.length_a   1.000
_cell.length_b   1.000
_cell.length_c   1.000
_cell.angle_alpha   90.00
_cell.angle_beta   90.00
_cell.angle_gamma   90.00
#
_symmetry.space_group_name_H-M   'P 1'
#
loop_
_entity.id
_entity.type
_entity.pdbx_description
1 polymer ?
#
loop_
_entity_poly.entity_id
_entity_poly.type
_entity_poly.pdbx_seq_one_letter_code
_entity_poly.pdbx_strand_id
1 'polypeptide(L)'
;MRLMLLVRAYQVYGHMKAKLDPLDLEERPIPDDLDPALYGFTEADLDREFFIGVWRMSGFLSENRPVQTLRAILKRLEQAYCGNIGYEYMHIADREKCNWLRDKIETPTPTQYSRQRREVILGPAYLEFTIRKLLSSEMDCSQEVWT
;
A
#
# COMPACT_ATOMS: atom_id res chain seq x y z
N MET A 1 5.28 2.05 -24.78
CA MET A 1 4.89 3.31 -24.11
C MET A 1 3.69 3.17 -23.17
N ARG A 2 2.62 2.45 -23.52
CA ARG A 2 1.38 2.29 -22.71
C ARG A 2 1.60 1.76 -21.27
N LEU A 3 2.45 0.74 -21.12
CA LEU A 3 2.76 0.16 -19.80
C LEU A 3 3.37 1.15 -18.82
N MET A 4 4.23 2.06 -19.29
CA MET A 4 4.87 3.06 -18.42
C MET A 4 3.87 4.10 -17.91
N LEU A 5 2.85 4.43 -18.71
CA LEU A 5 1.77 5.32 -18.29
C LEU A 5 0.95 4.68 -17.18
N LEU A 6 0.62 3.39 -17.33
CA LEU A 6 -0.08 2.62 -16.30
C LEU A 6 0.73 2.53 -14.99
N VAL A 7 2.02 2.21 -15.07
CA VAL A 7 2.91 2.20 -13.88
C VAL A 7 2.90 3.57 -13.19
N ARG A 8 3.01 4.66 -13.97
CA ARG A 8 2.97 6.02 -13.43
C ARG A 8 1.62 6.34 -12.78
N ALA A 9 0.51 5.88 -13.36
CA ALA A 9 -0.82 6.06 -12.77
C ALA A 9 -0.93 5.38 -11.40
N TYR A 10 -0.39 4.16 -11.24
CA TYR A 10 -0.30 3.50 -9.94
C TYR A 10 0.57 4.27 -8.93
N GLN A 11 1.70 4.85 -9.37
CA GLN A 11 2.57 5.65 -8.50
C GLN A 11 1.93 6.95 -8.03
N VAL A 12 1.06 7.56 -8.84
CA VAL A 12 0.38 8.82 -8.52
C VAL A 12 -0.91 8.58 -7.75
N TYR A 13 -1.76 7.68 -8.24
CA TYR A 13 -3.13 7.49 -7.77
C TYR A 13 -3.36 6.19 -6.98
N GLY A 14 -2.37 5.30 -6.88
CA GLY A 14 -2.55 4.01 -6.20
C GLY A 14 -2.99 4.14 -4.73
N HIS A 15 -2.61 5.24 -4.07
CA HIS A 15 -3.05 5.55 -2.71
C HIS A 15 -4.57 5.75 -2.57
N MET A 16 -5.27 6.08 -3.65
CA MET A 16 -6.74 6.21 -3.66
C MET A 16 -7.43 4.84 -3.63
N LYS A 17 -6.81 3.82 -4.24
CA LYS A 17 -7.27 2.42 -4.22
C LYS A 17 -6.78 1.65 -2.98
N ALA A 18 -5.90 2.23 -2.15
CA ALA A 18 -5.36 1.59 -0.97
C ALA A 18 -6.43 1.33 0.11
N LYS A 19 -6.31 0.21 0.80
CA LYS A 19 -7.21 -0.19 1.90
C LYS A 19 -6.79 0.48 3.21
N LEU A 20 -7.14 1.76 3.34
CA LEU A 20 -6.79 2.58 4.51
C LEU A 20 -7.79 2.42 5.65
N ASP A 21 -9.06 2.21 5.35
CA ASP A 21 -10.11 2.06 6.35
C ASP A 21 -10.18 0.59 6.82
N PRO A 22 -9.90 0.30 8.11
CA PRO A 22 -10.06 -1.04 8.66
C PRO A 22 -11.53 -1.44 8.87
N LEU A 23 -12.45 -0.47 8.94
CA LEU A 23 -13.88 -0.69 9.17
C LEU A 23 -14.70 -0.74 7.88
N ASP A 24 -14.12 -0.31 6.76
CA ASP A 24 -14.73 -0.33 5.43
C ASP A 24 -16.08 0.41 5.38
N LEU A 25 -16.14 1.57 6.06
CA LEU A 25 -17.35 2.38 6.20
C LEU A 25 -17.51 3.37 5.04
N GLU A 26 -16.41 3.77 4.42
CA GLU A 26 -16.39 4.74 3.32
C GLU A 26 -16.03 4.06 1.99
N GLU A 27 -16.95 4.13 1.02
CA GLU A 27 -16.65 3.77 -0.37
C GLU A 27 -15.84 4.88 -1.03
N ARG A 28 -14.55 4.61 -1.26
CA ARG A 28 -13.64 5.58 -1.89
C ARG A 28 -13.69 5.40 -3.42
N PRO A 29 -13.88 6.48 -4.19
CA PRO A 29 -13.90 6.39 -5.64
C PRO A 29 -12.51 5.99 -6.16
N ILE A 30 -12.48 4.94 -6.99
CA ILE A 30 -11.26 4.47 -7.64
C ILE A 30 -11.10 5.24 -8.96
N PRO A 31 -9.95 5.89 -9.20
CA PRO A 31 -9.70 6.56 -10.47
C PRO A 31 -9.68 5.60 -11.66
N ASP A 32 -10.31 6.01 -12.76
CA ASP A 32 -10.30 5.27 -14.04
C ASP A 32 -8.88 5.13 -14.62
N ASP A 33 -7.95 6.00 -14.23
CA ASP A 33 -6.52 5.92 -14.58
C ASP A 33 -5.84 4.63 -14.09
N LEU A 34 -6.43 3.91 -13.14
CA LEU A 34 -5.89 2.61 -12.68
C LEU A 34 -6.36 1.44 -13.55
N ASP A 35 -7.34 1.63 -14.44
CA ASP A 35 -7.85 0.58 -15.31
C ASP A 35 -6.87 0.31 -16.49
N PRO A 36 -6.33 -0.92 -16.61
CA PRO A 36 -5.53 -1.30 -17.77
C PRO A 36 -6.24 -1.13 -19.12
N ALA A 37 -7.58 -1.22 -19.15
CA ALA A 37 -8.37 -1.06 -20.37
C ALA A 37 -8.22 0.33 -20.99
N LEU A 38 -8.05 1.37 -20.16
CA LEU A 38 -7.84 2.75 -20.61
C LEU A 38 -6.54 2.91 -21.42
N TYR A 39 -5.54 2.08 -21.14
CA TYR A 39 -4.28 2.05 -21.87
C TYR A 39 -4.30 1.08 -23.05
N GLY A 40 -5.45 0.47 -23.36
CA GLY A 40 -5.64 -0.47 -24.45
C GLY A 40 -5.02 -1.85 -24.18
N PHE A 41 -4.96 -2.26 -22.91
CA PHE A 41 -4.67 -3.64 -22.56
C PHE A 41 -5.97 -4.43 -22.45
N THR A 42 -6.03 -5.57 -23.11
CA THR A 42 -7.15 -6.51 -23.01
C THR A 42 -6.82 -7.65 -22.05
N GLU A 43 -7.82 -8.45 -21.66
CA GLU A 43 -7.56 -9.63 -20.82
C GLU A 43 -6.60 -10.62 -21.48
N ALA A 44 -6.64 -10.73 -22.81
CA ALA A 44 -5.70 -11.55 -23.58
C ALA A 44 -4.25 -11.06 -23.48
N ASP A 45 -4.04 -9.77 -23.19
CA ASP A 45 -2.71 -9.19 -23.00
C ASP A 45 -2.15 -9.41 -21.59
N LEU A 46 -2.96 -9.86 -20.62
CA LEU A 46 -2.52 -10.05 -19.23
C LEU A 46 -1.41 -11.10 -19.11
N ASP A 47 -1.45 -12.13 -19.94
CA ASP A 47 -0.48 -13.21 -19.94
C ASP A 47 0.65 -12.97 -20.96
N ARG A 48 0.64 -11.84 -21.67
CA ARG A 48 1.75 -11.44 -22.53
C ARG A 48 2.92 -10.96 -21.69
N GLU A 49 4.11 -11.33 -22.15
CA GLU A 49 5.36 -10.92 -21.55
C GLU A 49 5.74 -9.52 -22.02
N PHE A 50 6.03 -8.65 -21.04
CA PHE A 50 6.52 -7.30 -21.28
C PHE A 50 7.94 -7.18 -20.78
N PHE A 51 8.78 -6.58 -21.61
CA PHE A 51 10.13 -6.21 -21.22
C PHE A 51 10.07 -4.86 -20.48
N ILE A 52 10.47 -4.86 -19.21
CA ILE A 52 10.58 -3.64 -18.42
C ILE A 52 12.06 -3.32 -18.19
N GLY A 53 12.79 -3.11 -19.29
CA GLY A 53 14.14 -2.57 -19.21
C GLY A 53 14.08 -1.06 -19.10
N VAL A 54 14.10 -0.52 -17.88
CA VAL A 54 14.37 0.89 -17.66
C VAL A 54 15.68 1.03 -16.90
N TRP A 55 16.76 1.22 -17.66
CA TRP A 55 18.16 1.42 -17.23
C TRP A 55 18.39 2.56 -16.20
N ARG A 56 17.36 3.31 -15.79
CA ARG A 56 17.48 4.51 -14.92
C ARG A 56 16.34 4.68 -13.91
N MET A 57 15.54 3.64 -13.63
CA MET A 57 14.48 3.69 -12.62
C MET A 57 14.77 2.67 -11.52
N SER A 58 14.98 3.15 -10.30
CA SER A 58 15.13 2.35 -9.08
C SER A 58 13.80 1.66 -8.70
N GLY A 59 13.87 0.54 -7.95
CA GLY A 59 12.70 -0.27 -7.56
C GLY A 59 12.61 -1.64 -8.24
N PHE A 60 11.39 -2.14 -8.46
CA PHE A 60 11.16 -3.47 -9.06
C PHE A 60 11.76 -3.59 -10.48
N LEU A 61 11.94 -2.45 -11.14
CA LEU A 61 12.49 -2.35 -12.49
C LEU A 61 14.02 -2.44 -12.52
N SER A 62 14.68 -2.47 -11.35
CA SER A 62 16.10 -2.19 -11.27
C SER A 62 17.02 -3.35 -11.66
N GLU A 63 16.74 -4.65 -11.38
CA GLU A 63 17.86 -5.60 -11.57
C GLU A 63 17.67 -7.14 -11.67
N ASN A 64 16.48 -7.76 -11.64
CA ASN A 64 16.46 -9.25 -11.60
C ASN A 64 15.43 -10.01 -12.44
N ARG A 65 14.50 -9.33 -13.12
CA ARG A 65 13.52 -9.97 -14.04
C ARG A 65 13.15 -9.05 -15.19
N PRO A 66 13.94 -9.03 -16.28
CA PRO A 66 13.72 -8.09 -17.38
C PRO A 66 12.39 -8.32 -18.11
N VAL A 67 11.87 -9.56 -18.07
CA VAL A 67 10.64 -9.97 -18.76
C VAL A 67 9.67 -10.52 -17.73
N GLN A 68 8.47 -9.92 -17.65
CA GLN A 68 7.40 -10.38 -16.78
C GLN A 68 6.04 -10.21 -17.45
N THR A 69 5.08 -11.06 -17.08
CA THR A 69 3.71 -10.94 -17.58
C THR A 69 3.05 -9.69 -17.03
N LEU A 70 2.14 -9.09 -17.81
CA LEU A 70 1.36 -7.92 -17.36
C LEU A 70 0.62 -8.21 -16.05
N ARG A 71 0.08 -9.42 -15.89
CA ARG A 71 -0.53 -9.90 -14.64
C ARG A 71 0.42 -9.82 -13.44
N ALA A 72 1.67 -10.26 -13.60
CA ALA A 72 2.66 -10.21 -12.53
C ALA A 72 3.03 -8.77 -12.15
N ILE A 73 3.12 -7.88 -13.16
CA ILE A 73 3.41 -6.46 -12.97
C ILE A 73 2.28 -5.78 -12.19
N LEU A 74 1.04 -5.95 -12.64
CA LEU A 74 -0.15 -5.41 -11.99
C LEU A 74 -0.26 -5.88 -10.54
N LYS A 75 -0.11 -7.19 -10.30
CA LYS A 75 -0.13 -7.74 -8.95
C LYS A 75 0.90 -7.07 -8.03
N ARG A 76 2.10 -6.79 -8.55
CA ARG A 76 3.16 -6.17 -7.75
C ARG A 76 2.91 -4.68 -7.51
N LEU A 77 2.35 -3.96 -8.49
CA LEU A 77 1.91 -2.58 -8.32
C LEU A 77 0.78 -2.46 -7.30
N GLU A 78 -0.20 -3.38 -7.34
CA GLU A 78 -1.27 -3.44 -6.35
C GLU A 78 -0.73 -3.73 -4.94
N GLN A 79 0.19 -4.67 -4.80
CA GLN A 79 0.83 -4.97 -3.52
C GLN A 79 1.64 -3.78 -2.97
N ALA A 80 2.31 -3.03 -3.84
CA ALA A 80 3.16 -1.91 -3.45
C ALA A 80 2.36 -0.63 -3.13
N TYR A 81 1.35 -0.30 -3.93
CA TYR A 81 0.65 0.99 -3.85
C TYR A 81 -0.79 0.93 -3.35
N CYS A 82 -1.46 -0.23 -3.47
CA CYS A 82 -2.87 -0.42 -3.12
C CYS A 82 -3.07 -1.31 -1.87
N GLY A 83 -2.02 -1.50 -1.07
CA GLY A 83 -2.08 -2.28 0.16
C GLY A 83 -2.73 -1.53 1.32
N ASN A 84 -2.32 -1.86 2.55
CA ASN A 84 -2.79 -1.19 3.77
C ASN A 84 -2.11 0.17 4.00
N ILE A 85 -1.18 0.56 3.14
CA ILE A 85 -0.44 1.81 3.21
C ILE A 85 -0.61 2.51 1.86
N GLY A 86 -1.11 3.75 1.89
CA GLY A 86 -1.20 4.62 0.73
C GLY A 86 0.02 5.53 0.67
N TYR A 87 0.77 5.47 -0.42
CA TYR A 87 1.96 6.31 -0.61
C TYR A 87 1.64 7.50 -1.51
N GLU A 88 1.88 8.71 -1.01
CA GLU A 88 1.79 9.94 -1.78
C GLU A 88 3.13 10.67 -1.73
N TYR A 89 3.89 10.60 -2.82
CA TYR A 89 5.24 11.19 -2.88
C TYR A 89 5.54 11.91 -4.19
N MET A 90 4.69 11.74 -5.21
CA MET A 90 4.92 12.28 -6.55
C MET A 90 4.82 13.82 -6.61
N HIS A 91 4.30 14.47 -5.57
CA HIS A 91 4.30 15.93 -5.41
C HIS A 91 5.67 16.49 -5.00
N ILE A 92 6.62 15.65 -4.59
CA ILE A 92 7.98 16.06 -4.20
C ILE A 92 8.78 16.42 -5.47
N ALA A 93 9.28 17.67 -5.53
CA ALA A 93 10.06 18.15 -6.67
C ALA A 93 11.46 17.49 -6.81
N ASP A 94 12.02 17.04 -5.68
CA ASP A 94 13.34 16.41 -5.62
C ASP A 94 13.30 14.96 -6.15
N ARG A 95 13.91 14.76 -7.31
CA ARG A 95 13.94 13.47 -8.00
C ARG A 95 14.72 12.40 -7.23
N GLU A 96 15.76 12.77 -6.49
CA GLU A 96 16.56 11.80 -5.74
C GLU A 96 15.75 11.21 -4.60
N LYS A 97 15.00 12.05 -3.88
CA LYS A 97 14.08 11.61 -2.82
C LYS A 97 12.96 10.74 -3.38
N CYS A 98 12.37 11.12 -4.51
CA CYS A 98 11.35 10.31 -5.19
C CYS A 98 11.89 8.94 -5.60
N ASN A 99 13.13 8.88 -6.12
CA ASN A 99 13.76 7.63 -6.51
C ASN A 99 14.09 6.76 -5.29
N TRP A 100 14.53 7.36 -4.18
CA TRP A 100 14.80 6.66 -2.93
C TRP A 100 13.53 6.05 -2.33
N LEU A 101 12.43 6.82 -2.30
CA LEU A 101 11.12 6.32 -1.86
C LEU A 101 10.63 5.20 -2.77
N ARG A 102 10.71 5.37 -4.10
CA ARG A 102 10.33 4.33 -5.07
C ARG A 102 11.08 3.03 -4.82
N ASP A 103 12.39 3.11 -4.60
CA ASP A 103 13.22 1.93 -4.33
C ASP A 103 12.76 1.19 -3.06
N LYS A 104 12.49 1.93 -1.99
CA LYS A 104 12.02 1.36 -0.72
C LYS A 104 10.62 0.74 -0.82
N ILE A 105 9.73 1.32 -1.60
CA ILE A 105 8.34 0.86 -1.76
C ILE A 105 8.28 -0.37 -2.67
N GLU A 106 8.94 -0.32 -3.83
CA GLU A 106 8.86 -1.39 -4.84
C GLU A 106 9.79 -2.59 -4.57
N THR A 107 10.74 -2.42 -3.64
CA THR A 107 11.60 -3.48 -3.10
C THR A 107 11.21 -3.77 -1.65
N PRO A 108 10.04 -4.41 -1.43
CA PRO A 108 9.59 -4.70 -0.08
C PRO A 108 10.59 -5.65 0.59
N THR A 109 11.27 -5.14 1.61
CA THR A 109 12.05 -5.98 2.51
C THR A 109 11.09 -6.40 3.62
N PRO A 110 10.60 -7.67 3.65
CA PRO A 110 9.71 -8.11 4.71
C PRO A 110 10.43 -7.92 6.04
N THR A 111 9.97 -6.96 6.84
CA THR A 111 10.56 -6.68 8.14
C THR A 111 10.13 -7.81 9.07
N GLN A 112 11.01 -8.79 9.25
CA GLN A 112 10.79 -9.88 10.18
C GLN A 112 11.02 -9.36 11.60
N TYR A 113 9.92 -9.06 12.31
CA TYR A 113 9.99 -8.67 13.71
C TYR A 113 10.23 -9.91 14.58
N SER A 114 11.20 -9.85 15.48
CA SER A 114 11.36 -10.85 16.54
C SER A 114 10.13 -10.86 17.45
N ARG A 115 9.85 -12.00 18.08
CA ARG A 115 8.72 -12.14 19.03
C ARG A 115 8.73 -11.05 20.11
N GLN A 116 9.90 -10.80 20.70
CA GLN A 116 10.11 -9.76 21.70
C GLN A 116 9.73 -8.37 21.18
N ARG A 117 10.09 -8.04 19.93
CA ARG A 117 9.76 -6.74 19.33
C ARG A 117 8.26 -6.60 19.08
N ARG A 118 7.56 -7.68 18.71
CA ARG A 118 6.10 -7.68 18.56
C ARG A 118 5.40 -7.46 19.91
N GLU A 119 5.88 -8.09 20.98
CA GLU A 119 5.35 -7.91 22.34
C GLU A 119 5.51 -6.45 22.81
N VAL A 120 6.65 -5.82 22.56
CA VAL A 120 6.87 -4.40 22.89
C VAL A 120 5.97 -3.47 22.08
N ILE A 121 5.73 -3.75 20.79
CA ILE A 121 4.84 -2.93 19.96
C ILE A 121 3.37 -3.08 20.41
N LEU A 122 2.95 -4.29 20.79
CA LEU A 122 1.56 -4.58 21.17
C LEU A 122 1.23 -4.18 22.61
N GLY A 123 2.21 -4.19 23.51
CA GLY A 123 2.03 -3.90 24.94
C GLY A 123 1.30 -2.58 25.22
N PRO A 124 1.77 -1.44 24.68
CA PRO A 124 1.13 -0.14 24.91
C PRO A 124 -0.34 -0.10 24.45
N ALA A 125 -0.63 -0.64 23.27
CA ALA A 125 -1.99 -0.67 22.71
C ALA A 125 -2.94 -1.53 23.55
N TYR A 126 -2.46 -2.69 24.03
CA TYR A 126 -3.24 -3.57 24.89
C TYR A 126 -3.51 -2.94 26.26
N LEU A 127 -2.51 -2.27 26.84
CA LEU A 127 -2.65 -1.59 28.13
C LEU A 127 -3.65 -0.44 28.04
N GLU A 128 -3.56 0.42 27.02
CA GLU A 128 -4.50 1.51 26.80
C GLU A 128 -5.93 0.98 26.65
N PHE A 129 -6.13 -0.05 25.81
CA PHE A 129 -7.42 -0.69 25.62
C PHE A 129 -8.01 -1.24 26.93
N THR A 130 -7.18 -1.91 27.74
CA THR A 130 -7.60 -2.51 29.01
C THR A 130 -7.97 -1.44 30.04
N ILE A 131 -7.16 -0.38 30.18
CA ILE A 131 -7.44 0.74 31.09
C ILE A 131 -8.75 1.43 30.69
N ARG A 132 -8.94 1.73 29.40
CA ARG A 132 -10.16 2.37 28.91
C ARG A 132 -11.41 1.53 29.19
N LYS A 133 -11.30 0.20 29.09
CA LYS A 133 -12.39 -0.73 29.41
C LYS A 133 -12.70 -0.78 30.92
N LEU A 134 -11.67 -0.78 31.78
CA LEU A 134 -11.82 -0.76 33.23
C LEU A 134 -12.46 0.55 33.72
N LEU A 135 -11.97 1.69 33.27
CA LEU A 135 -12.54 3.00 33.60
C LEU A 135 -14.02 3.12 33.15
N SER A 136 -14.35 2.55 31.99
CA SER A 136 -15.74 2.53 31.51
C SER A 136 -16.64 1.66 32.41
N SER A 137 -16.14 0.53 32.93
CA SER A 137 -16.90 -0.32 33.86
C SER A 137 -17.07 0.29 35.26
N GLU A 138 -16.11 1.08 35.74
CA GLU A 138 -16.19 1.77 37.04
C GLU A 138 -17.14 2.98 37.01
N MET A 139 -17.23 3.67 35.86
CA MET A 139 -18.16 4.79 35.67
C MET A 139 -19.63 4.33 35.60
N ASP A 140 -19.91 3.17 35.02
CA ASP A 140 -21.26 2.59 34.93
C ASP A 140 -21.79 2.19 36.33
N CYS A 141 -20.91 1.62 37.16
CA CYS A 141 -21.21 1.20 38.53
C CYS A 141 -21.54 2.38 39.48
N SER A 142 -21.09 3.61 39.17
CA SER A 142 -21.37 4.79 39.98
C SER A 142 -22.75 5.41 39.72
N GLN A 143 -23.42 5.06 38.61
CA GLN A 143 -24.77 5.55 38.29
C GLN A 143 -25.90 4.66 38.85
N GLU A 144 -25.62 3.41 39.21
CA GLU A 144 -26.62 2.48 39.77
C GLU A 144 -26.79 2.57 41.30
N VAL A 145 -25.94 3.32 42.02
CA VAL A 145 -25.93 3.38 43.50
C VAL A 145 -26.81 4.51 44.08
N TRP A 146 -27.48 5.30 43.23
CA TRP A 146 -28.36 6.42 43.65
C TRP A 146 -29.82 6.30 43.16
N THR A 147 -30.39 5.10 43.18
CA THR A 147 -31.84 4.84 43.07
C THR A 147 -32.30 3.94 44.21
#